data_AF-A0A4S8M0L5-F1
#
_entry.id   AF-A0A4S8M0L5-F1
#
_cell.length_a   1.000
_cell.length_b   1.000
_cell.length_c   1.000
_cell.angle_alpha   90.00
_cell.angle_beta   90.00
_cell.angle_gamma   90.00
#
_symmetry.space_group_name_H-M   'P 1'
#
loop_
_entity.id
_entity.type
_entity.pdbx_description
1 polymer ?
#
loop_
_entity_poly.entity_id
_entity_poly.type
_entity_poly.pdbx_seq_one_letter_code
_entity_poly.pdbx_strand_id
1 'polypeptide(L)'
;MWVPGMFSFADGATTNHYKYHFVAVFQSLAQAALTKGIKITDEMFAIVVDFSDAQCLGFIDAFVDFASGKPSTTNTLLKGCEYHDDKSVTRVAHIGEVVPSETEAHFKGLCRKMRVTEDEKEFEKVVDILYREWPLISPWLDWWLAPEHGGMIFPTCRKMSAEVANRLPSTTNAEEAMHSTVYKIAGKGNDIIDGFDGLIEVEKYHHNLHDVASGK
;
A
#
# COMPACT_ATOMS: atom_id res chain seq x y z
N MET A 1 -7.21 -12.65 8.45
CA MET A 1 -6.97 -11.49 7.56
C MET A 1 -8.32 -10.83 7.36
N TRP A 2 -8.48 -9.55 7.69
CA TRP A 2 -9.76 -8.86 7.59
C TRP A 2 -9.80 -8.08 6.28
N VAL A 3 -10.84 -8.32 5.46
CA VAL A 3 -11.09 -7.59 4.20
C VAL A 3 -12.58 -7.31 4.11
N PRO A 4 -13.00 -6.06 4.30
CA PRO A 4 -14.18 -5.50 3.67
C PRO A 4 -13.72 -4.50 2.62
N GLY A 5 -14.16 -4.72 1.39
CA GLY A 5 -14.03 -3.73 0.33
C GLY A 5 -15.10 -2.67 0.50
N MET A 6 -14.68 -1.43 0.76
CA MET A 6 -15.53 -0.29 0.46
C MET A 6 -15.55 -0.10 -1.05
N PHE A 7 -16.71 -0.32 -1.67
CA PHE A 7 -16.92 0.09 -3.05
C PHE A 7 -17.15 1.59 -3.08
N SER A 8 -16.20 2.33 -3.61
CA SER A 8 -16.35 3.75 -3.91
C SER A 8 -16.14 3.97 -5.39
N PHE A 9 -16.91 4.89 -5.96
CA PHE A 9 -16.64 5.40 -7.29
C PHE A 9 -15.54 6.47 -7.22
N ALA A 10 -14.56 6.39 -8.12
CA ALA A 10 -13.55 7.42 -8.32
C ALA A 10 -13.40 7.67 -9.83
N ASP A 11 -13.67 8.90 -10.27
CA ASP A 11 -13.49 9.34 -11.66
C ASP A 11 -12.02 9.71 -11.95
N GLY A 12 -11.11 8.83 -11.53
CA GLY A 12 -9.67 8.97 -11.72
C GLY A 12 -8.84 8.59 -10.50
N ALA A 13 -7.52 8.75 -10.63
CA ALA A 13 -6.53 8.33 -9.63
C ALA A 13 -5.63 9.50 -9.20
N THR A 14 -6.24 10.64 -8.86
CA THR A 14 -5.52 11.83 -8.36
C THR A 14 -5.51 11.82 -6.84
N THR A 15 -4.63 12.62 -6.23
CA THR A 15 -4.61 12.84 -4.77
C THR A 15 -5.99 13.16 -4.21
N ASN A 16 -6.77 14.01 -4.87
CA ASN A 16 -8.12 14.36 -4.42
C ASN A 16 -9.10 13.17 -4.50
N HIS A 17 -9.00 12.34 -5.54
CA HIS A 17 -9.84 11.16 -5.65
C HIS A 17 -9.56 10.17 -4.50
N TYR A 18 -8.28 9.91 -4.22
CA TYR A 18 -7.87 9.09 -3.09
C TYR A 18 -8.27 9.71 -1.75
N LYS A 19 -8.15 11.03 -1.60
CA LYS A 19 -8.58 11.74 -0.39
C LYS A 19 -10.05 11.46 -0.07
N TYR A 20 -10.95 11.66 -1.02
CA TYR A 20 -12.38 11.41 -0.78
C TYR A 20 -12.69 9.94 -0.49
N HIS A 21 -12.01 9.02 -1.17
CA HIS A 21 -12.09 7.60 -0.86
C HIS A 21 -11.70 7.32 0.60
N PHE A 22 -10.53 7.78 1.04
CA PHE A 22 -10.06 7.53 2.41
C PHE A 22 -10.91 8.23 3.48
N VAL A 23 -11.45 9.43 3.21
CA VAL A 23 -12.41 10.08 4.13
C VAL A 23 -13.62 9.17 4.37
N ALA A 24 -14.19 8.59 3.31
CA ALA A 24 -15.32 7.68 3.45
C ALA A 24 -14.94 6.42 4.25
N VAL A 25 -13.76 5.84 4.00
CA VAL A 25 -13.19 4.71 4.74
C VAL A 25 -13.07 5.03 6.24
N PHE A 26 -12.46 6.16 6.58
CA PHE A 26 -12.24 6.56 7.96
C PHE A 26 -13.54 6.80 8.72
N GLN A 27 -14.49 7.51 8.10
CA GLN A 27 -15.82 7.74 8.67
C GLN A 27 -16.58 6.43 8.91
N SER A 28 -16.51 5.49 7.96
CA SER A 28 -17.19 4.20 8.06
C SER A 28 -16.61 3.33 9.17
N LEU A 29 -15.28 3.29 9.29
CA LEU A 29 -14.60 2.59 10.37
C LEU A 29 -14.94 3.21 11.73
N ALA A 30 -14.91 4.54 11.82
CA ALA A 30 -15.24 5.27 13.04
C ALA A 30 -16.69 5.00 13.49
N GLN A 31 -17.63 5.01 12.56
CA GLN A 31 -19.02 4.69 12.83
C GLN A 31 -19.20 3.24 13.31
N ALA A 32 -18.50 2.29 12.68
CA ALA A 32 -18.55 0.89 13.10
C ALA A 32 -17.95 0.67 14.49
N ALA A 33 -16.86 1.36 14.83
CA ALA A 33 -16.24 1.33 16.14
C ALA A 33 -17.18 1.93 17.20
N LEU A 34 -17.77 3.10 16.92
CA LEU A 34 -18.74 3.77 17.80
C LEU A 34 -19.93 2.87 18.13
N THR A 35 -20.55 2.25 17.12
CA THR A 35 -21.69 1.34 17.30
C THR A 35 -21.36 0.15 18.21
N LYS A 36 -20.10 -0.26 18.26
CA LYS A 36 -19.63 -1.40 19.07
C LYS A 36 -19.00 -0.97 20.40
N GLY A 37 -18.99 0.33 20.72
CA GLY A 37 -18.31 0.85 21.92
C GLY A 37 -16.79 0.65 21.90
N ILE A 38 -16.19 0.49 20.72
CA ILE A 38 -14.74 0.30 20.56
C ILE A 38 -14.09 1.67 20.53
N LYS A 39 -13.06 1.87 21.37
CA LYS A 39 -12.24 3.08 21.35
C LYS A 39 -11.41 3.11 20.07
N ILE A 40 -11.50 4.22 19.33
CA ILE A 40 -10.71 4.46 18.13
C ILE A 40 -9.26 4.81 18.52
N THR A 41 -8.30 4.21 17.82
CA THR A 41 -6.88 4.59 17.86
C THR A 41 -6.35 4.75 16.43
N ASP A 42 -5.28 5.52 16.26
CA ASP A 42 -4.74 5.85 14.93
C ASP A 42 -4.27 4.59 14.18
N GLU A 43 -3.75 3.59 14.89
CA GLU A 43 -3.26 2.34 14.32
C GLU A 43 -4.37 1.51 13.67
N MET A 44 -5.65 1.78 13.97
CA MET A 44 -6.78 1.14 13.31
C MET A 44 -6.92 1.55 11.84
N PHE A 45 -6.29 2.66 11.44
CA PHE A 45 -6.30 3.19 10.09
C PHE A 45 -5.01 2.87 9.32
N ALA A 46 -4.10 2.10 9.90
CA ALA A 46 -2.86 1.74 9.22
C ALA A 46 -3.14 0.80 8.03
N ILE A 47 -2.49 1.07 6.89
CA ILE A 47 -2.74 0.36 5.62
C ILE A 47 -1.45 0.03 4.89
N VAL A 48 -1.57 -0.85 3.89
CA VAL A 48 -0.51 -1.13 2.91
C VAL A 48 -0.79 -0.35 1.63
N VAL A 49 0.22 0.29 1.05
CA VAL A 49 0.11 1.09 -0.19
C VAL A 49 1.12 0.63 -1.24
N ASP A 50 0.84 0.92 -2.51
CA ASP A 50 1.67 0.55 -3.67
C ASP A 50 2.76 1.58 -4.02
N PHE A 51 3.00 2.53 -3.12
CA PHE A 51 3.90 3.69 -3.29
C PHE A 51 3.47 4.73 -4.33
N SER A 52 2.21 4.72 -4.78
CA SER A 52 1.63 5.81 -5.57
C SER A 52 1.60 7.12 -4.75
N ASP A 53 2.24 8.17 -5.28
CA ASP A 53 2.19 9.52 -4.68
C ASP A 53 0.76 9.99 -4.45
N ALA A 54 -0.11 9.78 -5.45
CA ALA A 54 -1.51 10.17 -5.36
C ALA A 54 -2.25 9.44 -4.24
N GLN A 55 -1.99 8.13 -4.07
CA GLN A 55 -2.60 7.34 -3.01
C GLN A 55 -2.08 7.76 -1.63
N CYS A 56 -0.75 7.89 -1.48
CA CYS A 56 -0.12 8.25 -0.21
C CYS A 56 -0.53 9.65 0.24
N LEU A 57 -0.45 10.65 -0.65
CA LEU A 57 -0.87 12.02 -0.35
C LEU A 57 -2.37 12.10 -0.07
N GLY A 58 -3.19 11.36 -0.82
CA GLY A 58 -4.64 11.33 -0.60
C GLY A 58 -4.99 10.77 0.77
N PHE A 59 -4.31 9.71 1.20
CA PHE A 59 -4.46 9.15 2.56
C PHE A 59 -4.07 10.18 3.62
N ILE A 60 -2.91 10.82 3.47
CA ILE A 60 -2.40 11.82 4.42
C ILE A 60 -3.41 12.96 4.56
N ASP A 61 -3.85 13.55 3.45
CA ASP A 61 -4.81 14.66 3.45
C ASP A 61 -6.15 14.25 4.09
N ALA A 62 -6.64 13.06 3.78
CA ALA A 62 -7.88 12.53 4.36
C ALA A 62 -7.76 12.33 5.87
N PHE A 63 -6.61 11.82 6.34
CA PHE A 63 -6.42 11.49 7.74
C PHE A 63 -6.25 12.76 8.58
N VAL A 64 -5.53 13.76 8.06
CA VAL A 64 -5.40 15.07 8.71
C VAL A 64 -6.77 15.74 8.86
N ASP A 65 -7.61 15.70 7.83
CA ASP A 65 -8.97 16.23 7.89
C ASP A 65 -9.84 15.46 8.90
N PHE A 66 -9.77 14.12 8.89
CA PHE A 66 -10.52 13.26 9.80
C PHE A 66 -10.11 13.45 11.27
N ALA A 67 -8.80 13.56 11.55
CA ALA A 67 -8.24 13.71 12.89
C ALA A 67 -8.30 15.17 13.44
N SER A 68 -9.08 16.06 12.80
CA SER A 68 -9.24 17.46 13.19
C SER A 68 -7.93 18.27 13.23
N GLY A 69 -7.03 18.04 12.26
CA GLY A 69 -5.84 18.87 12.05
C GLY A 69 -4.70 18.63 13.04
N LYS A 70 -4.68 17.52 13.79
CA LYS A 70 -3.48 17.11 14.53
C LYS A 70 -2.48 16.45 13.56
N PRO A 71 -1.29 17.03 13.35
CA PRO A 71 -0.37 16.60 12.31
C PRO A 71 0.45 15.34 12.67
N SER A 72 0.20 14.70 13.82
CA SER A 72 1.13 13.67 14.27
C SER A 72 0.97 12.39 13.45
N THR A 73 2.00 12.11 12.66
CA THR A 73 2.47 10.79 12.25
C THR A 73 1.63 10.03 11.22
N THR A 74 1.08 10.68 10.19
CA THR A 74 0.42 9.98 9.06
C THR A 74 1.35 8.97 8.37
N ASN A 75 2.65 9.29 8.22
CA ASN A 75 3.65 8.36 7.67
C ASN A 75 3.95 7.17 8.59
N THR A 76 3.46 7.14 9.84
CA THR A 76 3.54 5.94 10.69
C THR A 76 2.36 5.00 10.50
N LEU A 77 1.40 5.34 9.64
CA LEU A 77 0.24 4.53 9.32
C LEU A 77 0.36 3.85 7.95
N LEU A 78 1.31 4.27 7.12
CA LEU A 78 1.54 3.69 5.79
C LEU A 78 2.67 2.65 5.85
N LYS A 79 2.37 1.44 5.36
CA LYS A 79 3.35 0.40 5.08
C LYS A 79 3.43 0.19 3.57
N GLY A 80 4.64 0.01 3.06
CA GLY A 80 4.87 -0.25 1.64
C GLY A 80 4.56 -1.70 1.26
N CYS A 81 4.00 -1.91 0.08
CA CYS A 81 3.75 -3.25 -0.46
C CYS A 81 5.05 -3.90 -0.94
N GLU A 82 5.45 -5.00 -0.30
CA GLU A 82 6.69 -5.71 -0.65
C GLU A 82 6.68 -6.28 -2.08
N TYR A 83 5.50 -6.59 -2.63
CA TYR A 83 5.39 -7.05 -4.01
C TYR A 83 5.79 -5.97 -5.02
N HIS A 84 5.36 -4.73 -4.79
CA HIS A 84 5.69 -3.60 -5.66
C HIS A 84 7.17 -3.23 -5.56
N ASP A 85 7.75 -3.31 -4.36
CA ASP A 85 9.21 -3.20 -4.18
C ASP A 85 9.96 -4.31 -4.95
N ASP A 86 9.59 -5.58 -4.76
CA ASP A 86 10.22 -6.71 -5.48
C ASP A 86 10.10 -6.58 -7.01
N LYS A 87 8.98 -6.04 -7.52
CA LYS A 87 8.81 -5.72 -8.94
C LYS A 87 9.73 -4.60 -9.39
N SER A 88 9.89 -3.55 -8.58
CA SER A 88 10.80 -2.44 -8.85
C SER A 88 12.26 -2.92 -8.92
N VAL A 89 12.69 -3.71 -7.92
CA VAL A 89 14.01 -4.35 -7.88
C VAL A 89 14.22 -5.24 -9.10
N THR A 90 13.27 -6.12 -9.41
CA THR A 90 13.36 -7.03 -10.56
C THR A 90 13.46 -6.30 -11.88
N ARG A 91 12.70 -5.21 -12.06
CA ARG A 91 12.74 -4.40 -13.27
C ARG A 91 14.13 -3.80 -13.47
N VAL A 92 14.72 -3.18 -12.44
CA VAL A 92 16.07 -2.59 -12.51
C VAL A 92 17.13 -3.65 -12.74
N ALA A 93 17.01 -4.80 -12.07
CA ALA A 93 17.94 -5.91 -12.21
C ALA A 93 18.01 -6.47 -13.63
N HIS A 94 16.93 -6.37 -14.43
CA HIS A 94 16.90 -6.80 -15.82
C HIS A 94 17.40 -5.75 -16.83
N ILE A 95 17.72 -4.53 -16.38
CA ILE A 95 18.31 -3.51 -17.25
C ILE A 95 19.81 -3.82 -17.33
N GLY A 96 20.22 -4.61 -18.32
CA GLY A 96 21.60 -5.12 -18.45
C GLY A 96 22.69 -4.04 -18.47
N GLU A 97 22.37 -2.83 -18.94
CA GLU A 97 23.28 -1.67 -18.91
C GLU A 97 23.51 -1.12 -17.49
N VAL A 98 22.54 -1.31 -16.59
CA VAL A 98 22.57 -0.83 -15.21
C VAL A 98 23.05 -1.93 -14.26
N VAL A 99 22.51 -3.15 -14.42
CA VAL A 99 22.85 -4.34 -13.65
C VAL A 99 23.23 -5.46 -14.63
N PRO A 100 24.53 -5.80 -14.77
CA PRO A 100 24.96 -6.94 -15.58
C PRO A 100 24.30 -8.24 -15.12
N SER A 101 23.90 -9.08 -16.07
CA SER A 101 23.10 -10.29 -15.81
C SER A 101 23.79 -11.29 -14.88
N GLU A 102 25.13 -11.34 -14.91
CA GLU A 102 25.96 -12.18 -14.06
C GLU A 102 25.91 -11.77 -12.59
N THR A 103 25.56 -10.51 -12.32
CA THR A 103 25.51 -9.90 -10.99
C THR A 103 24.08 -9.73 -10.47
N GLU A 104 23.08 -10.08 -11.28
CA GLU A 104 21.65 -9.87 -10.97
C GLU A 104 21.22 -10.51 -9.64
N ALA A 105 21.65 -11.76 -9.42
CA ALA A 105 21.34 -12.48 -8.19
C ALA A 105 21.98 -11.82 -6.95
N HIS A 106 23.19 -11.25 -7.11
CA HIS A 106 23.87 -10.53 -6.05
C HIS A 106 23.14 -9.23 -5.70
N PHE A 107 22.80 -8.44 -6.73
CA PHE A 107 22.01 -7.21 -6.60
C PHE A 107 20.68 -7.46 -5.87
N LYS A 108 19.90 -8.45 -6.32
CA LYS A 108 18.62 -8.81 -5.70
C LYS A 108 18.79 -9.26 -4.25
N GLY A 109 19.87 -10.00 -3.96
CA GLY A 109 20.22 -10.42 -2.60
C GLY A 109 20.49 -9.25 -1.66
N LEU A 110 21.20 -8.23 -2.12
CA LEU A 110 21.47 -7.01 -1.35
C LEU A 110 20.20 -6.18 -1.14
N CYS A 111 19.35 -6.01 -2.17
CA CYS A 111 18.07 -5.32 -2.02
C CYS A 111 17.16 -6.01 -1.00
N ARG A 112 17.07 -7.35 -1.03
CA ARG A 112 16.34 -8.11 0.00
C ARG A 112 16.93 -7.92 1.39
N LYS A 113 18.26 -7.87 1.51
CA LYS A 113 18.94 -7.64 2.80
C LYS A 113 18.62 -6.26 3.36
N MET A 114 18.62 -5.23 2.52
CA MET A 114 18.19 -3.87 2.86
C MET A 114 16.75 -3.85 3.40
N ARG A 115 15.85 -4.66 2.81
CA ARG A 115 14.43 -4.75 3.23
C ARG A 115 14.18 -5.45 4.56
N VAL A 116 15.08 -6.32 5.03
CA VAL A 116 14.85 -7.14 6.23
C VAL A 116 15.75 -6.81 7.41
N THR A 117 16.83 -6.06 7.20
CA THR A 117 17.74 -5.68 8.28
C THR A 117 17.10 -4.66 9.20
N GLU A 118 17.28 -4.84 10.51
CA GLU A 118 17.00 -3.85 11.54
C GLU A 118 18.29 -3.19 12.06
N ASP A 119 19.46 -3.70 11.64
CA ASP A 119 20.76 -3.12 11.96
C ASP A 119 21.08 -1.99 10.99
N GLU A 120 21.15 -0.77 11.52
CA GLU A 120 21.46 0.46 10.80
C GLU A 120 22.84 0.42 10.13
N LYS A 121 23.85 -0.15 10.80
CA LYS A 121 25.20 -0.25 10.23
C LYS A 121 25.25 -1.23 9.07
N GLU A 122 24.50 -2.33 9.17
CA GLU A 122 24.41 -3.28 8.07
C GLU A 122 23.60 -2.69 6.90
N PHE A 123 22.58 -1.89 7.18
CA PHE A 123 21.82 -1.16 6.17
C PHE A 123 22.71 -0.18 5.40
N GLU A 124 23.42 0.70 6.10
CA GLU A 124 24.37 1.66 5.51
C GLU A 124 25.42 0.95 4.64
N LYS A 125 25.99 -0.14 5.16
CA LYS A 125 26.96 -0.94 4.42
C LYS A 125 26.38 -1.53 3.14
N VAL A 126 25.15 -2.03 3.16
CA VAL A 126 24.47 -2.58 1.97
C VAL A 126 24.21 -1.48 0.95
N VAL A 127 23.77 -0.30 1.40
CA VAL A 127 23.56 0.88 0.55
C VAL A 127 24.87 1.31 -0.12
N ASP A 128 25.97 1.38 0.62
CA ASP A 128 27.30 1.70 0.08
C ASP A 128 27.77 0.71 -0.98
N ILE A 129 27.53 -0.59 -0.77
CA ILE A 129 27.83 -1.64 -1.74
C ILE A 129 27.02 -1.42 -3.02
N LEU A 130 25.71 -1.14 -2.89
CA LEU A 130 24.81 -0.92 -4.02
C LEU A 130 25.25 0.26 -4.89
N TYR A 131 25.58 1.41 -4.29
CA TYR A 131 26.11 2.57 -5.03
C TYR A 131 27.46 2.29 -5.70
N ARG A 132 28.36 1.56 -5.03
CA ARG A 132 29.70 1.28 -5.55
C ARG A 132 29.68 0.31 -6.72
N GLU A 133 28.87 -0.75 -6.63
CA GLU A 133 28.87 -1.84 -7.61
C GLU A 133 27.97 -1.56 -8.81
N TRP A 134 26.89 -0.80 -8.63
CA TRP A 134 25.97 -0.42 -9.72
C TRP A 134 25.64 1.07 -9.69
N PRO A 135 26.61 1.97 -9.96
CA PRO A 135 26.42 3.42 -9.82
C PRO A 135 25.25 3.99 -10.64
N LEU A 136 24.86 3.34 -11.73
CA LEU A 136 23.73 3.76 -12.58
C LEU A 136 22.36 3.56 -11.92
N ILE A 137 22.26 2.82 -10.82
CA ILE A 137 21.01 2.70 -10.05
C ILE A 137 20.72 3.94 -9.19
N SER A 138 21.66 4.88 -9.06
CA SER A 138 21.58 5.97 -8.06
C SER A 138 20.21 6.68 -8.07
N PRO A 139 19.62 7.10 -9.20
CA PRO A 139 18.30 7.73 -9.18
C PRO A 139 17.18 6.84 -8.63
N TRP A 140 17.26 5.53 -8.88
CA TRP A 140 16.31 4.55 -8.35
C TRP A 140 16.53 4.31 -6.86
N LEU A 141 17.78 4.20 -6.42
CA LEU A 141 18.11 3.97 -5.01
C LEU A 141 17.82 5.22 -4.17
N ASP A 142 18.15 6.42 -4.67
CA ASP A 142 17.84 7.71 -4.05
C ASP A 142 16.34 7.86 -3.79
N TRP A 143 15.51 7.45 -4.76
CA TRP A 143 14.06 7.47 -4.60
C TRP A 143 13.60 6.55 -3.45
N TRP A 144 14.14 5.33 -3.37
CA TRP A 144 13.82 4.39 -2.28
C TRP A 144 14.34 4.85 -0.91
N LEU A 145 15.49 5.52 -0.87
CA LEU A 145 16.08 6.03 0.36
C LEU A 145 15.45 7.35 0.83
N ALA A 146 14.65 8.01 -0.01
CA ALA A 146 13.90 9.18 0.38
C ALA A 146 12.99 8.84 1.59
N PRO A 147 12.95 9.68 2.65
CA PRO A 147 12.23 9.37 3.88
C PRO A 147 10.77 8.95 3.71
N GLU A 148 10.10 9.52 2.70
CA GLU A 148 8.73 9.22 2.32
C GLU A 148 8.53 7.79 1.82
N HIS A 149 9.47 7.21 1.07
CA HIS A 149 9.38 5.85 0.53
C HIS A 149 10.07 4.85 1.42
N GLY A 150 11.30 5.17 1.85
CA GLY A 150 12.14 4.29 2.66
C GLY A 150 11.49 3.95 4.00
N GLY A 151 10.84 4.94 4.63
CA GLY A 151 10.12 4.73 5.89
C GLY A 151 8.94 3.77 5.79
N MET A 152 8.39 3.56 4.60
CA MET A 152 7.29 2.60 4.37
C MET A 152 7.80 1.16 4.22
N ILE A 153 9.01 0.96 3.69
CA ILE A 153 9.50 -0.37 3.28
C ILE A 153 10.68 -0.88 4.13
N PHE A 154 11.64 -0.03 4.49
CA PHE A 154 12.84 -0.43 5.23
C PHE A 154 12.64 -0.34 6.74
N PRO A 155 12.84 -1.42 7.51
CA PRO A 155 12.70 -1.41 8.95
C PRO A 155 13.56 -0.34 9.65
N THR A 156 14.78 -0.11 9.16
CA THR A 156 15.71 0.90 9.70
C THR A 156 15.25 2.34 9.48
N CYS A 157 14.52 2.61 8.40
CA CYS A 157 13.99 3.95 8.10
C CYS A 157 12.58 4.17 8.68
N ARG A 158 11.92 3.10 9.12
CA ARG A 158 10.50 3.10 9.48
C ARG A 158 10.24 3.81 10.80
N LYS A 159 9.24 4.70 10.78
CA LYS A 159 8.72 5.36 11.99
C LYS A 159 7.50 4.63 12.60
N MET A 160 6.77 3.86 11.80
CA MET A 160 5.71 2.95 12.28
C MET A 160 6.30 1.92 13.25
N SER A 161 5.62 1.66 14.37
CA SER A 161 6.10 0.66 15.33
C SER A 161 6.13 -0.74 14.71
N ALA A 162 7.11 -1.55 15.13
CA ALA A 162 7.23 -2.93 14.64
C ALA A 162 5.96 -3.76 14.91
N GLU A 163 5.28 -3.52 16.04
CA GLU A 163 4.02 -4.18 16.37
C GLU A 163 2.92 -3.89 15.33
N VAL A 164 2.76 -2.62 14.92
CA VAL A 164 1.79 -2.26 13.87
C VAL A 164 2.20 -2.86 12.54
N ALA A 165 3.46 -2.71 12.15
CA ALA A 165 3.98 -3.19 10.87
C ALA A 165 3.83 -4.71 10.70
N ASN A 166 4.00 -5.48 11.79
CA ASN A 166 3.87 -6.94 11.80
C ASN A 166 2.40 -7.41 11.77
N ARG A 167 1.44 -6.56 12.17
CA ARG A 167 0.00 -6.85 12.05
C ARG A 167 -0.54 -6.61 10.64
N LEU A 168 0.08 -5.69 9.90
CA LEU A 168 -0.29 -5.41 8.52
C LEU A 168 0.23 -6.49 7.57
N PRO A 169 -0.52 -6.84 6.51
CA PRO A 169 -0.02 -7.73 5.48
C PRO A 169 1.26 -7.16 4.83
N SER A 170 2.04 -8.01 4.19
CA SER A 170 3.21 -7.58 3.41
C SER A 170 2.85 -7.15 1.99
N THR A 171 1.66 -7.51 1.50
CA THR A 171 1.21 -7.20 0.14
C THR A 171 -0.25 -6.73 0.09
N THR A 172 -0.58 -5.99 -0.96
CA THR A 172 -1.93 -5.55 -1.35
C THR A 172 -2.71 -6.61 -2.14
N ASN A 173 -2.22 -7.85 -2.21
CA ASN A 173 -2.79 -8.91 -3.07
C ASN A 173 -4.28 -9.16 -2.81
N ALA A 174 -4.75 -9.00 -1.57
CA ALA A 174 -6.17 -9.17 -1.25
C ALA A 174 -7.04 -8.06 -1.87
N GLU A 175 -6.55 -6.82 -1.87
CA GLU A 175 -7.20 -5.66 -2.51
C GLU A 175 -7.13 -5.79 -4.04
N GLU A 176 -5.98 -6.17 -4.59
CA GLU A 176 -5.81 -6.40 -6.03
C GLU A 176 -6.67 -7.57 -6.56
N ALA A 177 -6.79 -8.65 -5.78
CA ALA A 177 -7.66 -9.76 -6.13
C ALA A 177 -9.14 -9.36 -6.09
N MET A 178 -9.54 -8.52 -5.12
CA MET A 178 -10.86 -7.92 -5.08
C MET A 178 -11.13 -7.06 -6.33
N HIS A 179 -10.20 -6.19 -6.72
CA HIS A 179 -10.32 -5.42 -7.96
C HIS A 179 -10.51 -6.31 -9.19
N SER A 180 -9.78 -7.44 -9.28
CA SER A 180 -9.97 -8.42 -10.35
C SER A 180 -11.39 -9.00 -10.38
N THR A 181 -11.96 -9.34 -9.22
CA THR A 181 -13.35 -9.83 -9.12
C THR A 181 -14.35 -8.73 -9.51
N VAL A 182 -14.15 -7.50 -9.07
CA VAL A 182 -14.98 -6.35 -9.46
C VAL A 182 -14.97 -6.18 -10.98
N TYR A 183 -13.80 -6.15 -11.61
CA TYR A 183 -13.71 -5.99 -13.07
C TYR A 183 -14.30 -7.17 -13.85
N LYS A 184 -14.34 -8.38 -13.28
CA LYS A 184 -15.00 -9.52 -13.90
C LYS A 184 -16.52 -9.41 -13.87
N ILE A 185 -17.09 -8.79 -12.83
CA ILE A 185 -18.54 -8.64 -12.65
C ILE A 185 -19.02 -7.37 -13.35
N ALA A 186 -18.43 -6.23 -13.00
CA ALA A 186 -18.82 -4.92 -13.49
C ALA A 186 -18.26 -4.58 -14.88
N GLY A 187 -17.27 -5.33 -15.38
CA GLY A 187 -16.57 -5.00 -16.62
C GLY A 187 -15.53 -3.88 -16.47
N LYS A 188 -15.08 -3.34 -17.62
CA LYS A 188 -14.09 -2.25 -17.71
C LYS A 188 -14.57 -1.22 -18.73
N GLY A 189 -14.24 0.05 -18.52
CA GLY A 189 -14.54 1.13 -19.47
C GLY A 189 -16.00 1.58 -19.46
N ASN A 190 -16.69 1.40 -18.34
CA ASN A 190 -18.08 1.82 -18.16
C ASN A 190 -18.18 3.35 -18.10
N ASP A 191 -19.32 3.89 -18.53
CA ASP A 191 -19.72 5.22 -18.10
C ASP A 191 -20.19 5.20 -16.63
N ILE A 192 -20.60 6.36 -16.10
CA ILE A 192 -20.99 6.48 -14.69
C ILE A 192 -22.15 5.55 -14.34
N ILE A 193 -23.19 5.49 -15.18
CA ILE A 193 -24.41 4.73 -14.86
C ILE A 193 -24.15 3.23 -15.01
N ASP A 194 -23.52 2.82 -16.11
CA ASP A 194 -23.12 1.43 -16.33
C ASP A 194 -22.17 0.93 -15.22
N GLY A 195 -21.30 1.83 -14.72
CA GLY A 195 -20.41 1.56 -13.60
C GLY A 195 -21.18 1.29 -12.30
N PHE A 196 -22.20 2.10 -12.00
CA PHE A 196 -23.04 1.89 -10.81
C PHE A 196 -23.89 0.62 -10.91
N ASP A 197 -24.46 0.33 -12.08
CA ASP A 197 -25.18 -0.93 -12.30
C ASP A 197 -24.24 -2.13 -12.06
N GLY A 198 -23.00 -2.06 -12.56
CA GLY A 198 -21.97 -3.05 -12.29
C GLY A 198 -21.63 -3.20 -10.80
N LEU A 199 -21.58 -2.10 -10.03
CA LEU A 199 -21.36 -2.16 -8.57
C LEU A 199 -22.53 -2.78 -7.81
N ILE A 200 -23.77 -2.57 -8.26
CA ILE A 200 -24.94 -3.26 -7.69
C ILE A 200 -24.84 -4.77 -7.92
N GLU A 201 -24.39 -5.21 -9.09
CA GLU A 201 -24.17 -6.64 -9.37
C GLU A 201 -23.03 -7.22 -8.51
N VAL A 202 -21.98 -6.44 -8.25
CA VAL A 202 -20.91 -6.82 -7.32
C VAL A 202 -21.44 -7.01 -5.90
N GLU A 203 -22.32 -6.11 -5.41
CA GLU A 203 -22.96 -6.26 -4.10
C GLU A 203 -23.78 -7.55 -4.03
N LYS A 204 -24.68 -7.77 -5.00
CA LYS A 204 -25.52 -8.98 -5.07
C LYS A 204 -24.69 -10.25 -5.05
N TYR A 205 -23.60 -10.29 -5.82
CA TYR A 205 -22.70 -11.43 -5.86
C TYR A 205 -22.12 -11.75 -4.47
N HIS A 206 -21.58 -10.76 -3.77
CA HIS A 206 -20.99 -10.97 -2.44
C HIS A 206 -22.04 -11.24 -1.36
N HIS A 207 -23.23 -10.65 -1.47
CA HIS A 207 -24.36 -10.92 -0.58
C HIS A 207 -24.80 -12.39 -0.66
N ASN A 208 -24.97 -12.89 -1.89
CA ASN A 208 -25.34 -14.30 -2.11
C ASN A 208 -24.27 -15.26 -1.56
N LEU A 209 -22.98 -14.95 -1.74
CA LEU A 209 -21.90 -15.75 -1.17
C LEU A 209 -21.94 -15.77 0.36
N HIS A 210 -22.23 -14.63 0.98
CA HIS A 210 -22.38 -14.54 2.43
C HIS A 210 -23.57 -15.38 2.93
N ASP A 211 -24.72 -15.31 2.27
CA ASP A 211 -25.91 -16.06 2.67
C ASP A 211 -25.67 -17.56 2.58
N VAL A 212 -25.12 -18.05 1.46
CA VAL A 212 -24.72 -19.45 1.29
C VAL A 212 -23.74 -19.89 2.39
N ALA A 213 -22.73 -19.07 2.69
CA ALA A 213 -21.73 -19.39 3.71
C ALA A 213 -22.28 -19.36 5.14
N SER A 214 -23.29 -18.53 5.39
CA SER A 214 -23.95 -18.38 6.70
C SER A 214 -25.19 -19.27 6.87
N GLY A 215 -25.55 -20.05 5.84
CA GLY A 215 -26.69 -20.96 5.86
C GLY A 215 -28.05 -20.26 5.85
N LYS A 216 -28.10 -19.04 5.29
CA LYS A 216 -29.34 -18.29 5.02
C LYS A 216 -29.79 -18.56 3.59
#